data_AF-A0A665WP03-F1
#
_entry.id   AF-A0A665WP03-F1
#
_cell.length_a   1.000
_cell.length_b   1.000
_cell.length_c   1.000
_cell.angle_alpha   90.00
_cell.angle_beta   90.00
_cell.angle_gamma   90.00
#
_symmetry.space_group_name_H-M   'P 1'
#
loop_
_entity.id
_entity.type
_entity.pdbx_description
1 polymer ?
#
loop_
_entity_poly.entity_id
_entity_poly.type
_entity_poly.pdbx_seq_one_letter_code
_entity_poly.pdbx_strand_id
1 'polypeptide(L)'
;MSISSDEVNFLVYRYLQESGFSHSAFTFGIESHISQSNINGALVPPAALISIIQKGLQYVEAEVSINEDGTLFDGRPIESLSLIDAVMPDVVQTRQQAYRDKMAQQQAATSAPASATGGSIAGNAKNGENTANGEENGAHALANNHADLMEVDGDVEIPQNKAMVLRGHESEVFICAWNPVSDLLASGSGDSTARIWNLSENSTSSSTQLVLRHCIREGGQDVPSNKDVTSLDWNSEGTLLATGSYDGFARIWTKDGNLASTLGQHKGPIFALKWNKKGNFILSAGVDKTTIIWDAHTGEAKQQFPFHSAPALDVDWQSNNTFASCSTDMCIHVYLEYEARLVCP
;
A
#
# COMPACT_ATOMS: atom_id res chain seq x y z
N MET A 1 31.48 10.26 3.95
CA MET A 1 30.50 9.20 3.62
C MET A 1 29.42 9.85 2.80
N SER A 2 29.20 9.40 1.57
CA SER A 2 28.08 9.87 0.73
C SER A 2 27.05 8.76 0.70
N ILE A 3 25.79 9.09 1.01
CA ILE A 3 24.64 8.21 0.82
C ILE A 3 24.03 8.58 -0.53
N SER A 4 23.79 7.61 -1.41
CA SER A 4 23.15 7.86 -2.69
C SER A 4 21.63 7.70 -2.61
N SER A 5 20.91 8.34 -3.55
CA SER A 5 19.47 8.13 -3.72
C SER A 5 19.15 6.66 -4.00
N ASP A 6 19.98 5.97 -4.77
CA ASP A 6 19.79 4.58 -5.18
C ASP A 6 19.84 3.65 -3.96
N GLU A 7 20.77 3.88 -3.04
CA GLU A 7 20.88 3.12 -1.78
C GLU A 7 19.62 3.29 -0.93
N VAL A 8 19.13 4.52 -0.79
CA VAL A 8 17.92 4.82 -0.01
C VAL A 8 16.69 4.22 -0.68
N ASN A 9 16.53 4.42 -1.98
CA ASN A 9 15.42 3.88 -2.77
C ASN A 9 15.38 2.36 -2.67
N PHE A 10 16.52 1.68 -2.81
CA PHE A 10 16.57 0.22 -2.68
C PHE A 10 16.12 -0.25 -1.31
N LEU A 11 16.56 0.42 -0.23
CA LEU A 11 16.15 0.08 1.14
C LEU A 11 14.65 0.32 1.37
N VAL A 12 14.07 1.39 0.81
CA VAL A 12 12.63 1.67 0.87
C VAL A 12 11.83 0.63 0.09
N TYR A 13 12.25 0.30 -1.14
CA TYR A 13 11.65 -0.75 -1.95
C TYR A 13 11.63 -2.10 -1.21
N ARG A 14 12.77 -2.51 -0.64
CA ARG A 14 12.88 -3.74 0.16
C ARG A 14 11.97 -3.72 1.38
N TYR A 15 11.89 -2.60 2.10
CA TYR A 15 10.99 -2.46 3.23
C TYR A 15 9.51 -2.62 2.83
N LEU A 16 9.10 -2.03 1.69
CA LEU A 16 7.73 -2.17 1.19
C LEU A 16 7.40 -3.62 0.83
N GLN A 17 8.34 -4.34 0.19
CA GLN A 17 8.18 -5.77 -0.09
C GLN A 17 8.06 -6.59 1.21
N GLU A 18 8.98 -6.39 2.15
CA GLU A 18 9.05 -7.15 3.41
C GLU A 18 7.84 -6.87 4.31
N SER A 19 7.24 -5.69 4.20
CA SER A 19 6.04 -5.29 4.95
C SER A 19 4.73 -5.71 4.27
N GLY A 20 4.79 -6.36 3.10
CA GLY A 20 3.61 -6.84 2.37
C GLY A 20 2.88 -5.79 1.53
N PHE A 21 3.48 -4.62 1.29
CA PHE A 21 2.92 -3.58 0.42
C PHE A 21 3.27 -3.83 -1.05
N SER A 22 2.86 -4.98 -1.59
CA SER A 22 3.30 -5.46 -2.90
C SER A 22 3.03 -4.49 -4.06
N HIS A 23 1.85 -3.85 -4.10
CA HIS A 23 1.53 -2.87 -5.15
C HIS A 23 2.36 -1.59 -5.01
N SER A 24 2.51 -1.05 -3.80
CA SER A 24 3.34 0.12 -3.56
C SER A 24 4.81 -0.17 -3.85
N ALA A 25 5.31 -1.35 -3.48
CA ALA A 25 6.65 -1.80 -3.83
C ALA A 25 6.86 -1.90 -5.34
N PHE A 26 5.86 -2.41 -6.07
CA PHE A 26 5.90 -2.48 -7.53
C PHE A 26 5.98 -1.08 -8.16
N THR A 27 5.02 -0.21 -7.85
CA THR A 27 4.98 1.16 -8.40
C THR A 27 6.24 1.93 -8.04
N PHE A 28 6.63 1.90 -6.75
CA PHE A 28 7.84 2.56 -6.27
C PHE A 28 9.10 1.99 -6.94
N GLY A 29 9.18 0.68 -7.12
CA GLY A 29 10.32 0.02 -7.77
C GLY A 29 10.51 0.47 -9.22
N ILE A 30 9.42 0.76 -9.93
CA ILE A 30 9.45 1.32 -11.28
C ILE A 30 9.83 2.80 -11.25
N GLU A 31 9.14 3.63 -10.45
CA GLU A 31 9.38 5.07 -10.35
C GLU A 31 10.80 5.42 -9.88
N SER A 32 11.37 4.59 -9.00
CA SER A 32 12.73 4.78 -8.48
C SER A 32 13.80 4.00 -9.25
N HIS A 33 13.44 3.36 -10.37
CA HIS A 33 14.34 2.62 -11.26
C HIS A 33 15.23 1.59 -10.53
N ILE A 34 14.66 0.85 -9.57
CA ILE A 34 15.41 -0.11 -8.74
C ILE A 34 16.13 -1.17 -9.57
N SER A 35 15.53 -1.59 -10.69
CA SER A 35 16.11 -2.55 -11.62
C SER A 35 17.41 -2.06 -12.29
N GLN A 36 17.64 -0.75 -12.33
CA GLN A 36 18.85 -0.12 -12.86
C GLN A 36 19.89 0.17 -11.77
N SER A 37 19.55 -0.03 -10.50
CA SER A 37 20.50 0.16 -9.40
C SER A 37 21.61 -0.89 -9.44
N ASN A 38 22.85 -0.48 -9.13
CA ASN A 38 24.00 -1.39 -9.03
C ASN A 38 24.01 -2.22 -7.72
N ILE A 39 22.87 -2.31 -7.02
CA ILE A 39 22.78 -2.91 -5.70
C ILE A 39 22.43 -4.38 -5.82
N ASN A 40 23.30 -5.25 -5.31
CA ASN A 40 23.02 -6.68 -5.24
C ASN A 40 22.10 -6.97 -4.04
N GLY A 41 20.81 -7.15 -4.32
CA GLY A 41 19.80 -7.42 -3.29
C GLY A 41 20.04 -8.67 -2.44
N ALA A 42 20.81 -9.66 -2.91
CA ALA A 42 21.14 -10.83 -2.11
C ALA A 42 22.10 -10.52 -0.95
N LEU A 43 22.82 -9.40 -1.02
CA LEU A 43 23.73 -8.95 0.03
C LEU A 43 23.04 -8.05 1.06
N VAL A 44 21.81 -7.60 0.79
CA VAL A 44 21.04 -6.74 1.70
C VAL A 44 20.23 -7.63 2.65
N PRO A 45 20.55 -7.65 3.95
CA PRO A 45 19.82 -8.48 4.90
C PRO A 45 18.36 -8.06 5.03
N PRO A 46 17.45 -8.97 5.39
CA PRO A 46 16.08 -8.61 5.74
C PRO A 46 16.04 -7.54 6.84
N ALA A 47 15.07 -6.64 6.77
CA ALA A 47 14.88 -5.52 7.70
C ALA A 47 16.09 -4.57 7.81
N ALA A 48 16.94 -4.49 6.77
CA ALA A 48 18.11 -3.60 6.76
C ALA A 48 17.74 -2.13 7.02
N LEU A 49 16.67 -1.62 6.40
CA LEU A 49 16.20 -0.25 6.63
C LEU A 49 15.84 -0.01 8.10
N ILE A 50 15.08 -0.94 8.70
CA ILE A 50 14.68 -0.86 10.10
C ILE A 50 15.91 -0.90 11.02
N SER A 51 16.88 -1.77 10.73
CA SER A 51 18.12 -1.87 11.52
C SER A 51 18.94 -0.58 11.47
N ILE A 52 19.05 0.05 10.29
CA ILE A 52 19.75 1.33 10.12
C ILE A 52 19.02 2.44 10.89
N ILE A 53 17.69 2.51 10.78
CA ILE A 53 16.88 3.48 11.52
C ILE A 53 17.04 3.31 13.03
N GLN A 54 17.01 2.08 13.54
CA GLN A 54 17.23 1.79 14.96
C GLN A 54 18.61 2.24 15.44
N LYS A 55 19.66 2.01 14.64
CA LYS A 55 21.01 2.49 14.95
C LYS A 55 21.08 4.01 14.93
N GLY A 56 20.39 4.66 13.99
CA GLY A 56 20.27 6.12 13.93
C GLY A 56 19.59 6.68 15.19
N LEU A 57 18.51 6.05 15.64
CA LEU A 57 17.82 6.41 16.87
C LEU A 57 18.73 6.29 18.10
N GLN A 58 19.45 5.17 18.23
CA GLN A 58 20.43 4.97 19.31
C GLN A 58 21.57 5.99 19.26
N TYR A 59 21.99 6.38 18.06
CA TYR A 59 23.01 7.42 17.88
C TYR A 59 22.49 8.80 18.34
N VAL A 60 21.25 9.17 18.00
CA VAL A 60 20.63 10.41 18.48
C VAL A 60 20.49 10.39 20.01
N GLU A 61 20.09 9.27 20.59
CA GLU A 61 20.05 9.11 22.05
C GLU A 61 21.44 9.25 22.69
N ALA A 62 22.48 8.71 22.05
CA ALA A 62 23.85 8.85 22.50
C ALA A 62 24.33 10.32 22.41
N GLU A 63 24.06 11.03 21.32
CA GLU A 63 24.39 12.47 21.19
C GLU A 63 23.70 13.33 22.25
N VAL A 64 22.48 12.95 22.67
CA VAL A 64 21.77 13.65 23.75
C VAL A 64 22.38 13.36 25.13
N SER A 65 23.05 12.22 25.32
CA SER A 65 23.47 11.72 26.63
C SER A 65 24.98 11.71 26.90
N ILE A 66 25.79 12.00 25.88
CA ILE A 66 27.25 12.10 25.98
C ILE A 66 27.66 13.57 26.20
N ASN A 67 28.57 13.78 27.15
CA ASN A 67 29.15 15.09 27.46
C ASN A 67 30.18 15.53 26.39
N GLU A 68 30.55 16.82 26.39
CA GLU A 68 31.64 17.33 25.53
C GLU A 68 33.00 16.63 25.78
N ASP A 69 33.16 16.02 26.96
CA ASP A 69 34.35 15.25 27.35
C ASP A 69 34.26 13.74 27.03
N GLY A 70 33.15 13.29 26.42
CA GLY A 70 32.92 11.89 26.04
C GLY A 70 32.48 10.98 27.18
N THR A 71 32.23 11.50 28.39
CA THR A 71 31.74 10.68 29.52
C THR A 71 30.23 10.45 29.43
N LEU A 72 29.80 9.24 29.82
CA LEU A 72 28.38 8.88 29.92
C LEU A 72 27.81 9.40 31.24
N PHE A 73 26.58 9.91 31.19
CA PHE A 73 25.83 10.28 32.38
C PHE A 73 25.55 9.05 33.27
N ASP A 74 25.64 9.24 34.58
CA ASP A 74 25.69 8.21 35.62
C ASP A 74 24.46 7.26 35.60
N GLY A 75 24.56 6.19 34.80
CA GLY A 75 23.88 4.90 34.93
C GLY A 75 22.35 4.85 34.92
N ARG A 76 21.63 5.96 34.77
CA ARG A 76 20.15 5.94 34.73
C ARG A 76 19.65 5.70 33.30
N PRO A 77 18.65 4.80 33.11
CA PRO A 77 18.08 4.55 31.79
C PRO A 77 17.47 5.85 31.25
N ILE A 78 17.95 6.25 30.07
CA ILE A 78 17.36 7.30 29.26
C ILE A 78 15.98 6.79 28.83
N GLU A 79 14.95 7.62 28.96
CA GLU A 79 13.67 7.32 28.33
C GLU A 79 13.88 7.28 26.82
N SER A 80 13.69 6.09 26.22
CA SER A 80 13.91 5.89 24.79
C SER A 80 13.12 6.91 23.97
N LEU A 81 13.78 7.55 23.01
CA LEU A 81 13.10 8.38 22.02
C LEU A 81 12.23 7.49 21.14
N SER A 82 11.03 7.96 20.82
CA SER A 82 10.30 7.35 19.72
C SER A 82 10.94 7.78 18.39
N LEU A 83 10.72 7.00 17.32
CA LEU A 83 11.24 7.33 16.00
C LEU A 83 10.75 8.71 15.51
N ILE A 84 9.52 9.09 15.86
CA ILE A 84 8.96 10.39 15.46
C ILE A 84 9.57 11.54 16.26
N ASP A 85 9.85 11.35 17.55
CA ASP A 85 10.48 12.37 18.38
C ASP A 85 11.91 12.65 17.91
N ALA A 86 12.61 11.62 17.47
CA ALA A 86 14.01 11.72 17.03
C ALA A 86 14.20 12.54 15.75
N VAL A 87 13.15 12.71 14.94
CA VAL A 87 13.18 13.53 13.72
C VAL A 87 12.68 14.96 13.93
N MET A 88 12.28 15.33 15.15
CA MET A 88 11.81 16.67 15.51
C MET A 88 12.91 17.47 16.22
N PRO A 89 13.55 18.46 15.56
CA PRO A 89 14.68 19.21 16.13
C PRO A 89 14.37 19.86 17.48
N ASP A 90 13.19 20.46 17.62
CA ASP A 90 12.78 21.15 18.85
C ASP A 90 12.61 20.18 20.03
N VAL A 91 12.11 18.96 19.76
CA VAL A 91 11.95 17.92 20.78
C VAL A 91 13.31 17.43 21.25
N VAL A 92 14.23 17.18 20.31
CA VAL A 92 15.60 16.77 20.59
C VAL A 92 16.33 17.85 21.40
N GLN A 93 16.24 19.12 20.98
CA GLN A 93 16.83 20.26 21.70
C GLN A 93 16.22 20.45 23.10
N THR A 94 14.89 20.37 23.22
CA THR A 94 14.21 20.50 24.52
C THR A 94 14.66 19.40 25.47
N ARG A 95 14.79 18.15 24.99
CA ARG A 95 15.35 17.07 25.80
C ARG A 95 16.79 17.35 26.17
N GLN A 96 17.64 17.75 25.23
CA GLN A 96 19.04 18.09 25.48
C GLN A 96 19.19 19.18 26.55
N GLN A 97 18.33 20.21 26.50
CA GLN A 97 18.31 21.29 27.48
C GLN A 97 17.84 20.79 28.85
N ALA A 98 16.76 19.99 28.91
CA ALA A 98 16.30 19.38 30.15
C ALA A 98 17.37 18.48 30.80
N TYR A 99 18.20 17.83 30.00
CA TYR A 99 19.36 17.08 30.48
C TYR A 99 20.45 17.98 31.05
N ARG A 100 20.82 19.07 30.36
CA ARG A 100 21.77 20.07 30.87
C ARG A 100 21.30 20.68 32.20
N ASP A 101 20.02 21.01 32.30
CA ASP A 101 19.44 21.60 33.51
C ASP A 101 19.47 20.61 34.70
N LYS A 102 19.17 19.32 34.44
CA LYS A 102 19.34 18.25 35.44
C LYS A 102 20.80 18.08 35.87
N MET A 103 21.76 18.19 34.94
CA MET A 103 23.20 18.15 35.27
C MET A 103 23.61 19.30 36.18
N ALA A 104 23.21 20.52 35.86
CA ALA A 104 23.52 21.69 36.66
C ALA A 104 22.98 21.56 38.10
N GLN A 105 21.78 21.00 38.26
CA GLN A 105 21.19 20.71 39.57
C GLN A 105 21.99 19.65 40.35
N GLN A 106 22.51 18.61 39.69
CA GLN A 106 23.23 17.52 40.35
C GLN A 106 24.66 17.93 40.76
N GLN A 107 25.36 18.71 39.93
CA GLN A 107 26.65 19.31 40.28
C GLN A 107 26.52 20.32 41.43
N ALA A 108 25.43 21.09 41.48
CA ALA A 108 25.13 21.98 42.60
C ALA A 108 24.85 21.22 43.91
N ALA A 109 24.25 20.02 43.83
CA ALA A 109 23.99 19.17 45.00
C ALA A 109 25.27 18.51 45.56
N THR A 110 26.26 18.22 44.72
CA THR A 110 27.56 17.64 45.15
C THR A 110 28.59 18.67 45.62
N SER A 111 28.36 19.96 45.36
CA SER A 111 29.29 21.06 45.68
C SER A 111 28.84 21.91 46.87
N ALA A 112 28.01 21.38 47.77
CA ALA A 112 27.63 22.08 49.00
C ALA A 112 28.65 21.84 50.14
N PRO A 113 29.57 22.77 50.43
CA PRO A 113 30.08 22.93 51.77
C PRO A 113 29.11 23.79 52.60
N ALA A 114 29.19 23.57 53.91
CA ALA A 114 28.45 24.28 54.94
C ALA A 114 28.72 25.80 54.96
N SER A 115 27.75 26.50 55.55
CA SER A 115 27.84 27.80 56.24
C SER A 115 27.83 29.11 55.43
N ALA A 116 26.70 29.81 55.62
CA ALA A 116 26.59 31.14 56.22
C ALA A 116 26.96 32.43 55.45
N THR A 117 25.96 33.32 55.47
CA THR A 117 25.99 34.79 55.63
C THR A 117 26.33 35.71 54.45
N GLY A 118 25.38 36.59 54.11
CA GLY A 118 25.66 37.99 53.76
C GLY A 118 24.85 38.63 52.63
N GLY A 119 23.93 39.53 53.00
CA GLY A 119 23.53 40.79 52.30
C GLY A 119 23.14 40.76 50.81
N SER A 120 21.88 40.97 50.43
CA SER A 120 21.15 42.26 50.31
C SER A 120 21.34 43.05 49.00
N ILE A 121 20.21 43.18 48.27
CA ILE A 121 19.68 44.36 47.56
C ILE A 121 20.11 44.65 46.10
N ALA A 122 19.13 44.45 45.21
CA ALA A 122 18.58 45.29 44.13
C ALA A 122 19.48 46.10 43.16
N GLY A 123 19.10 46.06 41.87
CA GLY A 123 19.48 47.08 40.88
C GLY A 123 18.95 46.81 39.47
N ASN A 124 17.88 47.51 39.10
CA ASN A 124 17.23 47.61 37.77
C ASN A 124 18.13 48.26 36.70
N ALA A 125 17.86 47.95 35.41
CA ALA A 125 17.73 48.86 34.22
C ALA A 125 18.24 48.16 32.94
N LYS A 126 17.38 47.83 31.95
CA LYS A 126 16.76 48.64 30.88
C LYS A 126 17.61 48.79 29.59
N ASN A 127 17.04 48.25 28.51
CA ASN A 127 16.94 48.69 27.10
C ASN A 127 18.16 49.16 26.31
N GLY A 128 18.22 48.68 25.07
CA GLY A 128 18.89 49.33 23.95
C GLY A 128 18.65 48.59 22.63
N GLU A 129 17.55 48.90 21.94
CA GLU A 129 17.43 48.68 20.49
C GLU A 129 18.37 49.65 19.76
N ASN A 130 18.99 49.19 18.67
CA ASN A 130 19.31 50.05 17.53
C ASN A 130 19.52 49.20 16.26
N THR A 131 18.69 49.49 15.26
CA THR A 131 18.77 49.07 13.87
C THR A 131 19.90 49.77 13.11
N ALA A 132 20.55 49.10 12.17
CA ALA A 132 21.16 49.73 11.00
C ALA A 132 21.38 48.71 9.85
N ASN A 133 20.75 49.00 8.70
CA ASN A 133 20.97 48.36 7.41
C ASN A 133 22.28 48.84 6.76
N GLY A 134 22.86 48.00 5.91
CA GLY A 134 23.90 48.39 4.94
C GLY A 134 24.37 47.21 4.11
N GLU A 135 23.88 47.13 2.87
CA GLU A 135 24.24 46.18 1.81
C GLU A 135 25.66 46.45 1.28
N GLU A 136 26.42 45.41 0.91
CA GLU A 136 27.22 45.48 -0.33
C GLU A 136 27.48 44.11 -0.96
N ASN A 137 27.45 44.15 -2.29
CA ASN A 137 27.56 43.14 -3.33
C ASN A 137 28.69 42.10 -3.21
N GLY A 138 28.35 40.86 -3.55
CA GLY A 138 29.29 39.81 -3.96
C GLY A 138 28.64 38.90 -5.01
N ALA A 139 28.81 39.24 -6.29
CA ALA A 139 28.33 38.45 -7.42
C ALA A 139 29.17 37.18 -7.60
N HIS A 140 28.55 36.00 -7.48
CA HIS A 140 29.06 34.77 -8.07
C HIS A 140 27.97 34.11 -8.91
N ALA A 141 28.28 34.00 -10.19
CA ALA A 141 27.42 33.53 -11.27
C ALA A 141 26.96 32.08 -11.06
N LEU A 142 25.65 31.87 -11.17
CA LEU A 142 25.06 30.55 -11.38
C LEU A 142 25.38 30.12 -12.81
N ALA A 143 26.33 29.20 -12.96
CA ALA A 143 26.55 28.51 -14.22
C ALA A 143 25.32 27.66 -14.53
N ASN A 144 24.57 28.14 -15.53
CA ASN A 144 23.40 27.49 -16.10
C ASN A 144 23.90 26.29 -16.94
N ASN A 145 24.02 25.12 -16.33
CA ASN A 145 24.37 23.85 -17.00
C ASN A 145 23.38 22.74 -16.61
N HIS A 146 22.08 22.99 -16.80
CA HIS A 146 21.10 21.91 -16.98
C HIS A 146 20.53 22.02 -18.38
N ALA A 147 21.31 21.58 -19.35
CA ALA A 147 20.87 21.27 -20.70
C ALA A 147 21.41 19.90 -21.10
N ASP A 148 21.37 18.93 -20.17
CA ASP A 148 21.41 17.53 -20.56
C ASP A 148 19.99 17.18 -21.00
N LEU A 149 19.85 17.16 -22.33
CA LEU A 149 18.71 16.59 -23.02
C LEU A 149 18.40 15.22 -22.38
N MET A 150 17.14 15.01 -21.99
CA MET A 150 16.62 13.70 -21.61
C MET A 150 17.04 12.71 -22.70
N GLU A 151 17.97 11.80 -22.40
CA GLU A 151 18.15 10.61 -23.22
C GLU A 151 16.85 9.83 -23.11
N VAL A 152 16.12 9.80 -24.23
CA VAL A 152 14.90 9.01 -24.39
C VAL A 152 15.22 7.57 -23.99
N ASP A 153 14.45 7.06 -23.04
CA ASP A 153 14.47 5.71 -22.51
C ASP A 153 14.93 4.69 -23.55
N GLY A 154 16.05 4.01 -23.28
CA GLY A 154 16.38 2.80 -24.01
C GLY A 154 15.27 1.78 -23.80
N ASP A 155 14.70 1.25 -24.89
CA ASP A 155 13.63 0.27 -24.86
C ASP A 155 13.97 -0.88 -23.89
N VAL A 156 13.23 -1.00 -22.78
CA VAL A 156 13.34 -2.15 -21.87
C VAL A 156 12.72 -3.35 -22.57
N GLU A 157 13.53 -4.06 -23.34
CA GLU A 157 13.09 -5.27 -24.04
C GLU A 157 13.06 -6.44 -23.05
N ILE A 158 11.87 -6.96 -22.73
CA ILE A 158 11.73 -8.20 -21.96
C ILE A 158 12.19 -9.35 -22.86
N PRO A 159 13.28 -10.06 -22.53
CA PRO A 159 13.76 -11.16 -23.34
C PRO A 159 12.66 -12.21 -23.52
N GLN A 160 12.51 -12.75 -24.73
CA GLN A 160 11.42 -13.68 -25.05
C GLN A 160 11.40 -14.93 -24.14
N ASN A 161 12.56 -15.35 -23.62
CA ASN A 161 12.68 -16.45 -22.66
C ASN A 161 12.17 -16.11 -21.24
N LYS A 162 11.96 -14.83 -20.93
CA LYS A 162 11.33 -14.36 -19.67
C LYS A 162 9.83 -14.07 -19.85
N ALA A 163 9.31 -14.13 -21.07
CA ALA A 163 7.90 -13.96 -21.37
C ALA A 163 7.22 -15.31 -21.60
N MET A 164 6.22 -15.63 -20.77
CA MET A 164 5.41 -16.83 -20.94
C MET A 164 4.11 -16.48 -21.66
N VAL A 165 3.83 -17.14 -22.79
CA VAL A 165 2.57 -16.97 -23.53
C VAL A 165 1.60 -18.09 -23.14
N LEU A 166 0.57 -17.75 -22.38
CA LEU A 166 -0.48 -18.66 -21.97
C LEU A 166 -1.58 -18.67 -23.04
N ARG A 167 -1.69 -19.78 -23.77
CA ARG A 167 -2.70 -19.96 -24.82
C ARG A 167 -3.83 -20.87 -24.34
N GLY A 168 -5.04 -20.55 -24.76
CA GLY A 168 -6.16 -21.45 -24.62
C GLY A 168 -7.51 -20.78 -24.73
N HIS A 169 -7.65 -19.52 -24.28
CA HIS A 169 -8.89 -18.76 -24.50
C HIS A 169 -9.20 -18.65 -26.00
N GLU A 170 -10.48 -18.68 -26.33
CA GLU A 170 -10.99 -18.68 -27.72
C GLU A 170 -11.50 -17.30 -28.17
N SER A 171 -11.43 -16.30 -27.30
CA SER A 171 -11.81 -14.91 -27.56
C SER A 171 -10.93 -13.96 -26.75
N GLU A 172 -11.24 -12.67 -26.78
CA GLU A 172 -10.57 -11.60 -26.05
C GLU A 172 -10.50 -11.92 -24.55
N VAL A 173 -9.36 -11.63 -23.93
CA VAL A 173 -9.14 -11.77 -22.48
C VAL A 173 -9.21 -10.38 -21.88
N PHE A 174 -10.30 -10.07 -21.19
CA PHE A 174 -10.56 -8.72 -20.68
C PHE A 174 -9.82 -8.43 -19.37
N ILE A 175 -9.57 -9.47 -18.59
CA ILE A 175 -9.16 -9.35 -17.20
C ILE A 175 -8.23 -10.49 -16.78
N CYS A 176 -7.31 -10.20 -15.87
CA CYS A 176 -6.54 -11.19 -15.15
C CYS A 176 -6.19 -10.71 -13.74
N ALA A 177 -5.99 -11.64 -12.81
CA ALA A 177 -5.57 -11.35 -11.45
C ALA A 177 -4.76 -12.49 -10.86
N TRP A 178 -3.65 -12.16 -10.22
CA TRP A 178 -2.87 -13.11 -9.45
C TRP A 178 -3.60 -13.50 -8.16
N ASN A 179 -3.51 -14.77 -7.82
CA ASN A 179 -3.89 -15.25 -6.51
C ASN A 179 -2.95 -14.65 -5.45
N PRO A 180 -3.47 -14.18 -4.31
CA PRO A 180 -2.65 -13.46 -3.33
C PRO A 180 -1.68 -14.34 -2.53
N VAL A 181 -1.84 -15.68 -2.59
CA VAL A 181 -1.09 -16.63 -1.74
C VAL A 181 -0.21 -17.58 -2.55
N SER A 182 -0.46 -17.74 -3.85
CA SER A 182 0.24 -18.73 -4.69
C SER A 182 0.38 -18.24 -6.13
N ASP A 183 1.27 -18.87 -6.90
CA ASP A 183 1.52 -18.57 -8.32
C ASP A 183 0.40 -19.10 -9.24
N LEU A 184 -0.84 -18.78 -8.87
CA LEU A 184 -2.02 -19.01 -9.70
C LEU A 184 -2.41 -17.68 -10.35
N LEU A 185 -2.54 -17.66 -11.66
CA LEU A 185 -3.13 -16.54 -12.39
C LEU A 185 -4.58 -16.90 -12.74
N ALA A 186 -5.53 -16.01 -12.47
CA ALA A 186 -6.88 -16.11 -13.02
C ALA A 186 -6.99 -15.21 -14.25
N SER A 187 -7.72 -15.64 -15.28
CA SER A 187 -8.11 -14.81 -16.42
C SER A 187 -9.58 -14.99 -16.79
N GLY A 188 -10.21 -13.95 -17.31
CA GLY A 188 -11.61 -13.96 -17.76
C GLY A 188 -11.71 -13.48 -19.21
N SER A 189 -12.58 -14.11 -20.00
CA SER A 189 -12.66 -13.91 -21.44
C SER A 189 -14.10 -13.84 -21.97
N GLY A 190 -14.25 -13.25 -23.15
CA GLY A 190 -15.46 -13.31 -23.97
C GLY A 190 -15.79 -14.71 -24.50
N ASP A 191 -14.95 -15.71 -24.29
CA ASP A 191 -15.25 -17.12 -24.61
C ASP A 191 -16.16 -17.80 -23.58
N SER A 192 -16.73 -17.03 -22.64
CA SER A 192 -17.55 -17.49 -21.50
C SER A 192 -16.83 -18.40 -20.51
N THR A 193 -15.50 -18.36 -20.49
CA THR A 193 -14.67 -19.07 -19.52
C THR A 193 -13.84 -18.12 -18.68
N ALA A 194 -13.67 -18.49 -17.41
CA ALA A 194 -12.51 -18.08 -16.64
C ALA A 194 -11.49 -19.22 -16.66
N ARG A 195 -10.20 -18.91 -16.53
CA ARG A 195 -9.14 -19.91 -16.46
C ARG A 195 -8.26 -19.63 -15.26
N ILE A 196 -7.81 -20.70 -14.61
CA ILE A 196 -6.79 -20.64 -13.56
C ILE A 196 -5.55 -21.32 -14.11
N TRP A 197 -4.45 -20.58 -14.19
CA TRP A 197 -3.16 -21.01 -14.69
C TRP A 197 -2.23 -21.24 -13.51
N ASN A 198 -1.68 -22.44 -13.37
CA ASN A 198 -0.65 -22.72 -12.38
C ASN A 198 0.73 -22.46 -12.98
N LEU A 199 1.47 -21.53 -12.39
CA LEU A 199 2.76 -21.06 -12.84
C LEU A 199 3.90 -21.41 -11.87
N SER A 200 3.64 -22.28 -10.90
CA SER A 200 4.68 -22.74 -9.97
C SER A 200 5.84 -23.44 -10.72
N GLU A 201 7.07 -23.08 -10.34
CA GLU A 201 8.33 -23.42 -11.02
C GLU A 201 8.62 -24.93 -11.15
N ASN A 202 7.85 -25.78 -10.49
CA ASN A 202 8.09 -27.23 -10.45
C ASN A 202 7.50 -28.00 -11.65
N SER A 203 6.82 -27.32 -12.57
CA SER A 203 6.21 -27.95 -13.75
C SER A 203 7.15 -27.85 -14.95
N THR A 204 8.07 -28.81 -15.09
CA THR A 204 9.08 -28.89 -16.17
C THR A 204 8.52 -29.06 -17.59
N SER A 205 7.20 -29.01 -17.80
CA SER A 205 6.57 -29.02 -19.12
C SER A 205 5.10 -28.60 -19.01
N SER A 206 4.77 -27.41 -19.52
CA SER A 206 3.41 -26.82 -19.61
C SER A 206 2.79 -26.37 -18.29
N SER A 207 2.33 -25.12 -18.23
CA SER A 207 1.41 -24.67 -17.19
C SER A 207 0.16 -25.54 -17.22
N THR A 208 -0.27 -26.03 -16.05
CA THR A 208 -1.55 -26.73 -15.94
C THR A 208 -2.67 -25.70 -15.86
N GLN A 209 -3.73 -25.92 -16.63
CA GLN A 209 -4.82 -24.98 -16.77
C GLN A 209 -6.15 -25.60 -16.35
N LEU A 210 -6.88 -24.89 -15.49
CA LEU A 210 -8.27 -25.19 -15.16
C LEU A 210 -9.20 -24.31 -16.02
N VAL A 211 -10.30 -24.87 -16.51
CA VAL A 211 -11.32 -24.15 -17.31
C VAL A 211 -12.62 -24.06 -16.51
N LEU A 212 -13.00 -22.85 -16.14
CA LEU A 212 -14.21 -22.53 -15.38
C LEU A 212 -15.29 -22.03 -16.35
N ARG A 213 -16.18 -22.93 -16.77
CA ARG A 213 -17.20 -22.66 -17.79
C ARG A 213 -18.42 -21.97 -17.18
N HIS A 214 -18.75 -20.77 -17.65
CA HIS A 214 -19.93 -20.02 -17.19
C HIS A 214 -21.21 -20.42 -17.95
N CYS A 215 -21.08 -21.28 -18.97
CA CYS A 215 -22.15 -21.81 -19.79
C CYS A 215 -23.12 -22.68 -18.97
N ILE A 216 -24.40 -22.71 -19.39
CA ILE A 216 -25.37 -23.69 -18.90
C ILE A 216 -25.36 -24.86 -19.88
N ARG A 217 -25.29 -26.10 -19.36
CA ARG A 217 -25.56 -27.29 -20.15
C ARG A 217 -27.06 -27.50 -20.25
N GLU A 218 -27.67 -27.10 -21.35
CA GLU A 218 -29.08 -27.41 -21.62
C GLU A 218 -29.13 -28.68 -22.48
N GLY A 219 -29.79 -29.73 -21.99
CA GLY A 219 -29.88 -31.01 -22.71
C GLY A 219 -28.55 -31.72 -22.97
N GLY A 220 -27.49 -31.40 -22.21
CA GLY A 220 -26.16 -32.00 -22.37
C GLY A 220 -25.28 -31.38 -23.46
N GLN A 221 -25.71 -30.28 -24.08
CA GLN A 221 -24.90 -29.49 -25.01
C GLN A 221 -24.54 -28.13 -24.40
N ASP A 222 -23.31 -27.68 -24.65
CA ASP A 222 -22.89 -26.33 -24.32
C ASP A 222 -23.58 -25.37 -25.31
N VAL A 223 -24.55 -24.58 -24.82
CA VAL A 223 -25.26 -23.61 -25.66
C VAL A 223 -24.38 -22.36 -25.78
N PRO A 224 -24.06 -21.88 -27.01
CA PRO A 224 -23.37 -20.61 -27.20
C PRO A 224 -24.17 -19.52 -26.51
N SER A 225 -23.57 -18.88 -25.51
CA SER A 225 -24.23 -17.90 -24.68
C SER A 225 -23.29 -16.73 -24.49
N ASN A 226 -23.82 -15.52 -24.68
CA ASN A 226 -23.13 -14.24 -24.49
C ASN A 226 -22.89 -14.01 -22.98
N LYS A 227 -22.00 -14.83 -22.41
CA LYS A 227 -21.69 -14.94 -20.97
C LYS A 227 -20.25 -14.57 -20.71
N ASP A 228 -19.79 -13.51 -21.37
CA ASP A 228 -18.44 -12.98 -21.23
C ASP A 228 -18.12 -12.81 -19.74
N VAL A 229 -16.93 -13.24 -19.34
CA VAL A 229 -16.45 -13.01 -17.98
C VAL A 229 -15.87 -11.61 -17.93
N THR A 230 -16.62 -10.70 -17.32
CA THR A 230 -16.39 -9.25 -17.36
C THR A 230 -15.57 -8.75 -16.17
N SER A 231 -15.63 -9.46 -15.04
CA SER A 231 -14.90 -9.12 -13.82
C SER A 231 -14.52 -10.37 -13.06
N LEU A 232 -13.41 -10.32 -12.32
CA LEU A 232 -12.97 -11.39 -11.43
C LEU A 232 -12.15 -10.81 -10.29
N ASP A 233 -12.19 -11.50 -9.14
CA ASP A 233 -11.40 -11.12 -7.97
C ASP A 233 -11.19 -12.32 -7.04
N TRP A 234 -9.98 -12.43 -6.48
CA TRP A 234 -9.64 -13.44 -5.48
C TRP A 234 -10.01 -12.94 -4.08
N ASN A 235 -10.50 -13.82 -3.22
CA ASN A 235 -10.57 -13.49 -1.80
C ASN A 235 -9.15 -13.38 -1.21
N SER A 236 -9.00 -12.69 -0.08
CA SER A 236 -7.67 -12.42 0.50
C SER A 236 -6.89 -13.68 0.90
N GLU A 237 -7.57 -14.80 1.15
CA GLU A 237 -6.95 -16.10 1.43
C GLU A 237 -6.53 -16.88 0.17
N GLY A 238 -6.92 -16.41 -1.02
CA GLY A 238 -6.64 -17.10 -2.28
C GLY A 238 -7.33 -18.47 -2.43
N THR A 239 -8.37 -18.73 -1.65
CA THR A 239 -9.12 -20.00 -1.64
C THR A 239 -10.29 -19.97 -2.61
N LEU A 240 -10.86 -18.80 -2.84
CA LEU A 240 -12.05 -18.58 -3.68
C LEU A 240 -11.79 -17.48 -4.72
N LEU A 241 -12.25 -17.72 -5.93
CA LEU A 241 -12.29 -16.77 -7.03
C LEU A 241 -13.75 -16.40 -7.27
N ALA A 242 -14.08 -15.12 -7.20
CA ALA A 242 -15.38 -14.64 -7.64
C ALA A 242 -15.28 -14.10 -9.07
N THR A 243 -16.31 -14.33 -9.87
CA THR A 243 -16.39 -13.85 -11.25
C THR A 243 -17.75 -13.21 -11.49
N GLY A 244 -17.76 -12.09 -12.23
CA GLY A 244 -18.97 -11.48 -12.79
C GLY A 244 -19.07 -11.78 -14.28
N SER A 245 -20.30 -11.84 -14.79
CA SER A 245 -20.54 -12.18 -16.18
C SER A 245 -21.58 -11.28 -16.84
N TYR A 246 -21.55 -11.29 -18.17
CA TYR A 246 -22.46 -10.52 -19.03
C TYR A 246 -23.93 -10.96 -18.87
N ASP A 247 -24.18 -12.17 -18.36
CA ASP A 247 -25.54 -12.66 -18.04
C ASP A 247 -26.13 -12.12 -16.73
N GLY A 248 -25.38 -11.30 -15.98
CA GLY A 248 -25.82 -10.75 -14.70
C GLY A 248 -25.67 -11.70 -13.51
N PHE A 249 -24.98 -12.82 -13.69
CA PHE A 249 -24.66 -13.72 -12.58
C PHE A 249 -23.23 -13.50 -12.10
N ALA A 250 -23.07 -13.36 -10.79
CA ALA A 250 -21.79 -13.55 -10.15
C ALA A 250 -21.65 -15.03 -9.75
N ARG A 251 -20.45 -15.58 -9.79
CA ARG A 251 -20.17 -16.98 -9.44
C ARG A 251 -18.95 -17.04 -8.53
N ILE A 252 -18.99 -17.94 -7.56
CA ILE A 252 -17.87 -18.21 -6.65
C ILE A 252 -17.30 -19.57 -7.02
N TRP A 253 -16.00 -19.62 -7.26
CA TRP A 253 -15.26 -20.80 -7.63
C TRP A 253 -14.20 -21.10 -6.58
N THR A 254 -13.96 -22.36 -6.32
CA THR A 254 -12.77 -22.80 -5.58
C THR A 254 -11.52 -22.61 -6.45
N LYS A 255 -10.35 -22.45 -5.82
CA LYS A 255 -9.06 -22.41 -6.54
C LYS A 255 -8.78 -23.66 -7.38
N ASP A 256 -9.43 -24.79 -7.06
CA ASP A 256 -9.36 -26.05 -7.79
C ASP A 256 -10.32 -26.10 -9.00
N GLY A 257 -11.04 -25.01 -9.28
CA GLY A 257 -11.89 -24.85 -10.47
C GLY A 257 -13.34 -25.32 -10.30
N ASN A 258 -13.73 -25.78 -9.11
CA ASN A 258 -15.13 -26.17 -8.83
C ASN A 258 -16.02 -24.95 -8.57
N LEU A 259 -17.24 -24.95 -9.13
CA LEU A 259 -18.25 -23.94 -8.85
C LEU A 259 -18.85 -24.17 -7.45
N ALA A 260 -18.64 -23.22 -6.54
CA ALA A 260 -19.14 -23.28 -5.16
C ALA A 260 -20.51 -22.63 -5.02
N SER A 261 -20.75 -21.48 -5.67
CA SER A 261 -22.03 -20.77 -5.58
C SER A 261 -22.31 -19.95 -6.84
N THR A 262 -23.59 -19.70 -7.11
CA THR A 262 -24.07 -18.81 -8.18
C THR A 262 -25.00 -17.77 -7.58
N LEU A 263 -24.62 -16.51 -7.74
CA LEU A 263 -25.27 -15.33 -7.18
C LEU A 263 -26.03 -14.61 -8.30
N GLY A 264 -27.36 -14.67 -8.28
CA GLY A 264 -28.20 -14.18 -9.39
C GLY A 264 -29.23 -13.16 -8.94
N GLN A 265 -29.02 -11.88 -9.28
CA GLN A 265 -29.97 -10.79 -9.03
C GLN A 265 -29.82 -9.61 -9.99
N HIS A 266 -28.62 -9.36 -10.53
CA HIS A 266 -28.41 -8.29 -11.50
C HIS A 266 -29.23 -8.51 -12.77
N LYS A 267 -29.77 -7.42 -13.32
CA LYS A 267 -30.57 -7.41 -14.55
C LYS A 267 -29.70 -7.01 -15.74
N GLY A 268 -28.82 -7.94 -16.15
CA GLY A 268 -27.87 -7.75 -17.24
C GLY A 268 -26.42 -7.68 -16.74
N PRO A 269 -25.48 -7.31 -17.62
CA PRO A 269 -24.04 -7.38 -17.35
C PRO A 269 -23.60 -6.83 -15.99
N ILE A 270 -22.76 -7.61 -15.31
CA ILE A 270 -21.93 -7.13 -14.21
C ILE A 270 -20.69 -6.49 -14.83
N PHE A 271 -20.30 -5.30 -14.40
CA PHE A 271 -19.09 -4.61 -14.90
C PHE A 271 -17.91 -4.73 -13.96
N ALA A 272 -18.15 -4.66 -12.65
CA ALA A 272 -17.12 -4.79 -11.64
C ALA A 272 -17.60 -5.68 -10.49
N LEU A 273 -16.65 -6.39 -9.89
CA LEU A 273 -16.86 -7.27 -8.76
C LEU A 273 -15.61 -7.29 -7.88
N LYS A 274 -15.78 -7.11 -6.56
CA LYS A 274 -14.67 -7.06 -5.58
C LYS A 274 -15.02 -7.75 -4.27
N TRP A 275 -14.09 -8.55 -3.76
CA TRP A 275 -14.14 -9.05 -2.39
C TRP A 275 -13.83 -7.93 -1.40
N ASN A 276 -14.50 -7.95 -0.25
CA ASN A 276 -14.04 -7.14 0.88
C ASN A 276 -12.79 -7.79 1.52
N LYS A 277 -12.02 -7.00 2.28
CA LYS A 277 -10.76 -7.47 2.90
C LYS A 277 -10.93 -8.64 3.86
N LYS A 278 -12.09 -8.76 4.51
CA LYS A 278 -12.42 -9.88 5.39
C LYS A 278 -12.79 -11.16 4.63
N GLY A 279 -13.07 -11.07 3.33
CA GLY A 279 -13.42 -12.21 2.48
C GLY A 279 -14.80 -12.79 2.75
N ASN A 280 -15.69 -12.04 3.43
CA ASN A 280 -17.03 -12.51 3.75
C ASN A 280 -18.12 -11.85 2.90
N PHE A 281 -17.82 -10.75 2.21
CA PHE A 281 -18.72 -10.11 1.28
C PHE A 281 -18.09 -9.90 -0.09
N ILE A 282 -18.94 -9.94 -1.11
CA ILE A 282 -18.62 -9.55 -2.47
C ILE A 282 -19.49 -8.34 -2.81
N LEU A 283 -18.91 -7.34 -3.45
CA LEU A 283 -19.61 -6.18 -4.01
C LEU A 283 -19.58 -6.28 -5.53
N SER A 284 -20.71 -6.10 -6.18
CA SER A 284 -20.81 -6.02 -7.64
C SER A 284 -21.48 -4.75 -8.11
N ALA A 285 -21.11 -4.29 -9.31
CA ALA A 285 -21.71 -3.17 -10.02
C ALA A 285 -22.28 -3.66 -11.36
N GLY A 286 -23.50 -3.25 -11.70
CA GLY A 286 -24.19 -3.74 -12.88
C GLY A 286 -24.70 -2.66 -13.83
N VAL A 287 -24.99 -3.09 -15.06
CA VAL A 287 -25.66 -2.26 -16.07
C VAL A 287 -27.03 -1.76 -15.62
N ASP A 288 -27.65 -2.49 -14.70
CA ASP A 288 -28.95 -2.20 -14.12
C ASP A 288 -28.95 -1.01 -13.15
N LYS A 289 -27.83 -0.26 -13.11
CA LYS A 289 -27.63 0.98 -12.33
C LYS A 289 -27.54 0.73 -10.84
N THR A 290 -27.39 -0.53 -10.43
CA THR A 290 -27.33 -0.90 -9.03
C THR A 290 -25.96 -1.47 -8.68
N THR A 291 -25.62 -1.34 -7.41
CA THR A 291 -24.58 -2.17 -6.80
C THR A 291 -25.22 -3.15 -5.81
N ILE A 292 -24.63 -4.32 -5.64
CA ILE A 292 -25.16 -5.37 -4.77
C ILE A 292 -24.04 -5.89 -3.87
N ILE A 293 -24.33 -5.98 -2.57
CA ILE A 293 -23.50 -6.71 -1.62
C ILE A 293 -24.07 -8.11 -1.47
N TRP A 294 -23.21 -9.11 -1.63
CA TRP A 294 -23.51 -10.52 -1.49
C TRP A 294 -22.83 -11.10 -0.27
N ASP A 295 -23.52 -11.96 0.48
CA ASP A 295 -22.89 -12.79 1.49
C ASP A 295 -22.25 -14.01 0.81
N ALA A 296 -20.93 -14.12 0.91
CA ALA A 296 -20.19 -15.18 0.25
C ALA A 296 -20.42 -16.57 0.87
N HIS A 297 -20.87 -16.64 2.13
CA HIS A 297 -21.13 -17.91 2.81
C HIS A 297 -22.49 -18.49 2.41
N THR A 298 -23.52 -17.64 2.37
CA THR A 298 -24.87 -18.09 2.01
C THR A 298 -25.12 -18.08 0.51
N GLY A 299 -24.38 -17.26 -0.24
CA GLY A 299 -24.61 -17.03 -1.66
C GLY A 299 -25.82 -16.13 -1.94
N GLU A 300 -26.36 -15.46 -0.91
CA GLU A 300 -27.54 -14.62 -1.06
C GLU A 300 -27.16 -13.13 -1.18
N ALA A 301 -28.00 -12.39 -1.88
CA ALA A 301 -27.90 -10.94 -1.90
C ALA A 301 -28.29 -10.36 -0.55
N LYS A 302 -27.37 -9.62 0.06
CA LYS A 302 -27.61 -8.98 1.35
C LYS A 302 -28.32 -7.65 1.17
N GLN A 303 -27.90 -6.85 0.18
CA GLN A 303 -28.48 -5.54 -0.07
C GLN A 303 -28.18 -5.06 -1.49
N GLN A 304 -29.18 -4.41 -2.11
CA GLN A 304 -29.05 -3.74 -3.39
C GLN A 304 -29.15 -2.22 -3.21
N PHE A 305 -28.31 -1.47 -3.91
CA PHE A 305 -28.16 -0.02 -3.79
C PHE A 305 -28.50 0.66 -5.14
N PRO A 306 -29.75 1.11 -5.34
CA PRO A 306 -30.22 1.66 -6.60
C PRO A 306 -30.13 3.19 -6.65
N PHE A 307 -28.94 3.76 -6.44
CA PHE A 307 -28.77 5.22 -6.34
C PHE A 307 -28.31 5.86 -7.65
N HIS A 308 -27.63 5.11 -8.51
CA HIS A 308 -27.22 5.63 -9.81
C HIS A 308 -28.40 5.76 -10.78
N SER A 309 -28.34 6.79 -11.62
CA SER A 309 -29.33 7.05 -12.67
C SER A 309 -28.93 6.45 -14.03
N ALA A 310 -27.68 5.98 -14.13
CA ALA A 310 -27.09 5.29 -15.28
C ALA A 310 -26.27 4.06 -14.80
N PRO A 311 -25.72 3.23 -15.72
CA PRO A 311 -24.97 2.03 -15.36
C PRO A 311 -23.84 2.28 -14.35
N ALA A 312 -23.76 1.42 -13.32
CA ALA A 312 -22.67 1.44 -12.35
C ALA A 312 -21.46 0.72 -12.95
N LEU A 313 -20.35 1.42 -13.12
CA LEU A 313 -19.20 0.97 -13.92
C LEU A 313 -18.13 0.30 -13.07
N ASP A 314 -17.87 0.85 -11.88
CA ASP A 314 -16.83 0.34 -10.99
C ASP A 314 -17.24 0.47 -9.53
N VAL A 315 -16.61 -0.35 -8.69
CA VAL A 315 -16.82 -0.42 -7.24
C VAL A 315 -15.51 -0.65 -6.52
N ASP A 316 -15.34 -0.01 -5.36
CA ASP A 316 -14.19 -0.26 -4.50
C ASP A 316 -14.53 -0.18 -3.02
N TRP A 317 -13.89 -1.03 -2.22
CA TRP A 317 -14.10 -1.10 -0.78
C TRP A 317 -13.13 -0.17 -0.05
N GLN A 318 -13.66 0.74 0.77
CA GLN A 318 -12.85 1.52 1.72
C GLN A 318 -12.59 0.73 3.01
N SER A 319 -13.58 -0.07 3.43
CA SER A 319 -13.49 -0.97 4.59
C SER A 319 -14.32 -2.23 4.34
N ASN A 320 -14.52 -3.07 5.35
CA ASN A 320 -15.38 -4.26 5.20
C ASN A 320 -16.87 -3.94 5.01
N ASN A 321 -17.27 -2.68 5.25
CA ASN A 321 -18.66 -2.24 5.29
C ASN A 321 -18.92 -0.89 4.61
N THR A 322 -17.88 -0.25 4.08
CA THR A 322 -17.95 1.03 3.38
C THR A 322 -17.35 0.86 2.00
N PHE A 323 -18.05 1.36 0.98
CA PHE A 323 -17.60 1.26 -0.40
C PHE A 323 -17.97 2.51 -1.20
N ALA A 324 -17.33 2.66 -2.35
CA ALA A 324 -17.69 3.66 -3.34
C ALA A 324 -18.10 2.97 -4.64
N SER A 325 -18.97 3.64 -5.41
CA SER A 325 -19.28 3.25 -6.79
C SER A 325 -19.31 4.47 -7.70
N CYS A 326 -18.92 4.27 -8.95
CA CYS A 326 -18.98 5.30 -9.99
C CYS A 326 -19.85 4.85 -11.16
N SER A 327 -20.37 5.80 -11.93
CA SER A 327 -21.36 5.55 -12.96
C SER A 327 -21.22 6.46 -14.17
N THR A 328 -21.82 6.05 -15.28
CA THR A 328 -21.97 6.87 -16.49
C THR A 328 -22.77 8.16 -16.23
N ASP A 329 -23.51 8.25 -15.12
CA ASP A 329 -24.22 9.47 -14.70
C ASP A 329 -23.31 10.58 -14.16
N MET A 330 -21.99 10.40 -14.27
CA MET A 330 -20.95 11.34 -13.85
C MET A 330 -20.88 11.53 -12.32
N CYS A 331 -21.52 10.65 -11.55
CA CYS A 331 -21.53 10.70 -10.09
C CYS A 331 -20.73 9.55 -9.48
N ILE A 332 -20.17 9.83 -8.30
CA ILE A 332 -19.59 8.85 -7.39
C ILE A 332 -20.44 8.86 -6.13
N HIS A 333 -20.86 7.68 -5.68
CA HIS A 333 -21.55 7.51 -4.42
C HIS A 333 -20.65 6.79 -3.43
N VAL A 334 -20.59 7.29 -2.20
CA VAL A 334 -19.92 6.64 -1.07
C VAL A 334 -20.99 6.16 -0.10
N TYR A 335 -20.95 4.87 0.21
CA TYR A 335 -21.90 4.20 1.08
C TYR A 335 -21.22 3.94 2.42
N LEU A 336 -21.54 4.76 3.40
CA LEU A 336 -21.03 4.63 4.77
C LEU A 336 -21.86 3.59 5.52
N GLU A 337 -21.17 2.67 6.21
CA GLU A 337 -21.73 1.73 7.19
C GLU A 337 -23.14 1.28 6.83
N TYR A 338 -23.28 0.33 5.91
CA TYR A 338 -24.59 -0.27 5.67
C TYR A 338 -25.00 -1.03 6.95
N GLU A 339 -25.66 -0.34 7.88
CA GLU A 339 -26.27 -0.98 9.02
C GLU A 339 -27.32 -1.96 8.48
N ALA A 340 -27.35 -3.15 9.05
CA ALA A 340 -28.45 -4.09 8.89
C ALA A 340 -29.73 -3.48 9.47
N ARG A 341 -30.29 -2.45 8.84
CA ARG A 341 -31.68 -2.08 9.08
C ARG A 341 -32.52 -3.13 8.38
N LEU A 342 -32.91 -4.13 9.16
CA LEU A 342 -34.15 -4.86 8.99
C LEU A 342 -35.26 -3.83 8.77
N VAL A 343 -35.55 -3.52 7.52
CA VAL A 343 -36.86 -2.98 7.15
C VAL A 343 -37.70 -4.20 6.79
N CYS A 344 -38.22 -4.85 7.82
CA CYS A 344 -39.41 -5.68 7.69
C CYS A 344 -40.64 -4.75 7.66
N PRO A 345 -41.74 -5.21 7.03
CA PRO A 345 -42.36 -4.59 5.87
C PRO A 345 -43.20 -3.33 6.12
#